data_AF-A0A3D9BF74-F1
#
_entry.id   AF-A0A3D9BF74-F1
#
_cell.length_a   1.000
_cell.length_b   1.000
_cell.length_c   1.000
_cell.angle_alpha   90.00
_cell.angle_beta   90.00
_cell.angle_gamma   90.00
#
_symmetry.space_group_name_H-M   'P 1'
#
loop_
_entity.id
_entity.type
_entity.pdbx_description
1 polymer ?
#
loop_
_entity_poly.entity_id
_entity_poly.type
_entity_poly.pdbx_seq_one_letter_code
_entity_poly.pdbx_strand_id
1 'polypeptide(L)'
;MDIFRLIQDIKVHLKFSFDEVDKWFEKDKTTLNYQPSNGGWTIEQILEHIYLTNFYLLILIDKGSKKAMRNYRNLDLNLEIENYTFNKENFEKVGKYGAFEWIRPEHMEPKGELNLNEIRSLISQQYHQCLKLFKLDEKR
;
A
#
# COMPACT_ATOMS: atom_id res chain seq x y z
N MET A 1 12.87 -9.83 15.32
CA MET A 1 11.68 -9.02 15.65
C MET A 1 10.51 -9.97 15.62
N ASP A 2 9.72 -10.03 16.69
CA ASP A 2 8.52 -10.86 16.75
C ASP A 2 7.55 -10.47 15.60
N ILE A 3 7.08 -11.44 14.83
CA ILE A 3 6.17 -11.24 13.70
C ILE A 3 4.89 -10.51 14.12
N PHE A 4 4.40 -10.75 15.34
CA PHE A 4 3.21 -10.06 15.84
C PHE A 4 3.47 -8.58 16.09
N ARG A 5 4.66 -8.22 16.60
CA ARG A 5 5.07 -6.81 16.74
C ARG A 5 5.20 -6.15 15.38
N LEU A 6 5.79 -6.84 14.40
CA LEU A 6 5.89 -6.33 13.04
C LEU A 6 4.51 -6.08 12.42
N ILE A 7 3.56 -7.00 12.59
CA ILE A 7 2.19 -6.82 12.11
C ILE A 7 1.54 -5.59 12.75
N GLN A 8 1.72 -5.37 14.07
CA GLN A 8 1.19 -4.18 14.74
C GLN A 8 1.85 -2.89 14.24
N ASP A 9 3.17 -2.89 14.05
CA ASP A 9 3.88 -1.74 13.50
C ASP A 9 3.38 -1.41 12.08
N ILE A 10 3.17 -2.43 11.24
CA ILE A 10 2.59 -2.25 9.90
C ILE A 10 1.18 -1.67 9.99
N LYS A 11 0.32 -2.14 10.92
CA LYS A 11 -1.03 -1.59 11.10
C LYS A 11 -1.00 -0.11 11.48
N VAL A 12 -0.11 0.27 12.39
CA VAL A 12 0.05 1.67 12.82
C VAL A 12 0.52 2.53 11.65
N HIS A 13 1.56 2.11 10.93
CA HIS A 13 2.07 2.84 9.77
C HIS A 13 1.06 2.91 8.63
N LEU A 14 0.29 1.85 8.40
CA LEU A 14 -0.77 1.85 7.40
C LEU A 14 -1.81 2.92 7.73
N LYS A 15 -2.35 2.93 8.95
CA LYS A 15 -3.32 3.94 9.35
C LYS A 15 -2.76 5.36 9.21
N PHE A 16 -1.56 5.59 9.75
CA PHE A 16 -0.92 6.90 9.68
C PHE A 16 -0.76 7.38 8.24
N SER A 17 -0.24 6.55 7.34
CA SER A 17 -0.04 6.93 5.94
C SER A 17 -1.36 7.25 5.22
N PHE A 18 -2.42 6.47 5.47
CA PHE A 18 -3.73 6.76 4.89
C PHE A 18 -4.33 8.07 5.45
N ASP A 19 -4.20 8.32 6.75
CA ASP A 19 -4.64 9.58 7.35
C ASP A 19 -3.86 10.79 6.79
N GLU A 20 -2.56 10.66 6.55
CA GLU A 20 -1.74 11.73 5.93
C GLU A 20 -2.13 11.98 4.47
N VAL A 21 -2.40 10.93 3.70
CA VAL A 21 -2.86 11.05 2.31
C VAL A 21 -4.24 11.69 2.24
N ASP A 22 -5.16 11.32 3.15
CA ASP A 22 -6.53 11.84 3.18
C ASP A 22 -6.58 13.37 3.35
N LYS A 23 -5.65 13.95 4.13
CA LYS A 23 -5.54 15.41 4.32
C LYS A 23 -5.32 16.19 3.03
N TRP A 24 -4.76 15.58 1.98
CA TRP A 24 -4.52 16.25 0.71
C TRP A 24 -5.79 16.45 -0.10
N PHE A 25 -6.84 15.65 0.13
CA PHE A 25 -8.13 15.80 -0.54
C PHE A 25 -8.89 17.07 -0.10
N GLU A 26 -8.52 17.65 1.04
CA GLU A 26 -9.14 18.87 1.59
C GLU A 26 -8.46 20.17 1.13
N LYS A 27 -7.42 20.07 0.27
CA LYS A 27 -6.73 21.26 -0.24
C LYS A 27 -7.57 22.00 -1.27
N ASP A 28 -7.32 23.30 -1.40
CA ASP A 28 -7.99 24.13 -2.38
C ASP A 28 -7.55 23.77 -3.81
N LYS A 29 -8.36 24.17 -4.80
CA LYS A 29 -8.11 23.85 -6.22
C LYS A 29 -6.78 24.37 -6.73
N THR A 30 -6.31 25.52 -6.26
CA THR A 30 -5.03 26.10 -6.69
C THR A 30 -3.87 25.23 -6.22
N THR A 31 -3.91 24.79 -4.96
CA THR A 31 -2.93 23.84 -4.43
C THR A 31 -3.00 22.51 -5.17
N LEU A 32 -4.20 21.94 -5.32
CA LEU A 32 -4.41 20.63 -5.96
C LEU A 32 -3.90 20.56 -7.40
N ASN A 33 -4.10 21.65 -8.16
CA ASN A 33 -3.75 21.75 -9.58
C ASN A 33 -2.39 22.43 -9.83
N TYR A 34 -1.60 22.69 -8.78
CA TYR A 34 -0.28 23.25 -8.96
C TYR A 34 0.60 22.27 -9.76
N GLN A 35 1.08 22.74 -10.91
CA GLN A 35 1.96 21.99 -11.80
C GLN A 35 3.43 22.41 -11.54
N PRO A 36 4.28 21.50 -11.05
CA PRO A 36 5.70 21.78 -10.85
C PRO A 36 6.42 22.21 -12.14
N SER A 37 7.39 23.12 -12.01
CA SER A 37 8.16 23.65 -13.15
C SER A 37 9.03 22.62 -13.86
N ASN A 38 9.36 21.52 -13.18
CA ASN A 38 10.12 20.40 -13.75
C ASN A 38 9.22 19.38 -14.48
N GLY A 39 7.93 19.67 -14.68
CA GLY A 39 7.00 18.76 -15.34
C GLY A 39 6.54 17.58 -14.48
N GLY A 40 6.78 17.61 -13.17
CA GLY A 40 6.25 16.61 -12.23
C GLY A 40 4.71 16.63 -12.16
N TRP A 41 4.11 15.68 -11.46
CA TRP A 41 2.65 15.62 -11.37
C TRP A 41 2.03 16.67 -10.44
N THR A 42 0.78 17.05 -10.73
CA THR A 42 -0.08 17.78 -9.79
C THR A 42 -0.42 16.89 -8.58
N ILE A 43 -0.97 17.49 -7.51
CA ILE A 43 -1.41 16.70 -6.35
C ILE A 43 -2.58 15.79 -6.74
N GLU A 44 -3.50 16.23 -7.59
CA GLU A 44 -4.60 15.37 -8.08
C GLU A 44 -4.06 14.13 -8.79
N GLN A 45 -3.07 14.31 -9.66
CA GLN A 45 -2.39 13.21 -10.35
C GLN A 45 -1.64 12.30 -9.38
N ILE A 46 -0.98 12.85 -8.36
CA ILE A 46 -0.31 12.05 -7.32
C ILE A 46 -1.32 11.20 -6.54
N LEU A 47 -2.50 11.76 -6.21
CA LEU A 47 -3.56 11.03 -5.52
C LEU A 47 -4.14 9.90 -6.39
N GLU A 48 -4.35 10.15 -7.69
CA GLU A 48 -4.73 9.11 -8.65
C GLU A 48 -3.66 8.01 -8.75
N HIS A 49 -2.39 8.40 -8.81
CA HIS A 49 -1.26 7.45 -8.84
C HIS A 49 -1.25 6.55 -7.60
N ILE A 50 -1.42 7.12 -6.39
CA ILE A 50 -1.50 6.35 -5.14
C ILE A 50 -2.62 5.31 -5.23
N TYR A 51 -3.80 5.70 -5.71
CA TYR A 51 -4.91 4.77 -5.93
C TYR A 51 -4.53 3.63 -6.88
N LEU A 52 -3.96 3.94 -8.06
CA LEU A 52 -3.60 2.95 -9.08
C LEU A 52 -2.53 1.97 -8.57
N THR A 53 -1.51 2.49 -7.89
CA THR A 53 -0.45 1.68 -7.30
C THR A 53 -0.99 0.78 -6.20
N ASN A 54 -1.81 1.30 -5.29
CA ASN A 54 -2.47 0.51 -4.25
C ASN A 54 -3.33 -0.62 -4.86
N PHE A 55 -4.08 -0.31 -5.92
CA PHE A 55 -4.93 -1.29 -6.60
C PHE A 55 -4.10 -2.46 -7.12
N TYR A 56 -2.98 -2.18 -7.79
CA TYR A 56 -2.08 -3.20 -8.29
C TYR A 56 -1.42 -4.00 -7.16
N LEU A 57 -0.92 -3.34 -6.11
CA LEU A 57 -0.30 -4.02 -4.98
C LEU A 57 -1.28 -4.94 -4.25
N LEU A 58 -2.54 -4.54 -4.09
CA LEU A 58 -3.58 -5.37 -3.51
C LEU A 58 -3.85 -6.63 -4.34
N ILE A 59 -3.81 -6.54 -5.68
CA ILE A 59 -3.89 -7.72 -6.56
C ILE A 59 -2.72 -8.68 -6.30
N LEU A 60 -1.50 -8.16 -6.16
CA LEU A 60 -0.33 -8.99 -5.86
C LEU A 60 -0.44 -9.66 -4.49
N ILE A 61 -0.87 -8.91 -3.47
CA ILE A 61 -1.08 -9.42 -2.13
C ILE A 61 -2.13 -10.53 -2.13
N ASP A 62 -3.28 -10.35 -2.80
CA ASP A 62 -4.32 -11.38 -2.92
C ASP A 62 -3.80 -12.65 -3.62
N LYS A 63 -3.10 -12.49 -4.75
CA LYS A 63 -2.49 -13.62 -5.48
C LYS A 63 -1.47 -14.37 -4.63
N GLY A 64 -0.61 -13.64 -3.92
CA GLY A 64 0.41 -14.19 -3.01
C GLY A 64 -0.24 -14.95 -1.85
N SER A 65 -1.25 -14.34 -1.23
CA SER A 65 -1.99 -14.92 -0.10
C SER A 65 -2.69 -16.21 -0.50
N LYS A 66 -3.41 -16.22 -1.64
CA LYS A 66 -4.04 -17.42 -2.20
C LYS A 66 -3.02 -18.52 -2.52
N LYS A 67 -1.84 -18.16 -3.03
CA LYS A 67 -0.76 -19.13 -3.30
C LYS A 67 -0.23 -19.74 -2.00
N ALA A 68 0.05 -18.91 -0.99
CA ALA A 68 0.49 -19.38 0.32
C ALA A 68 -0.54 -20.32 0.96
N MET A 69 -1.83 -19.95 0.91
CA MET A 69 -2.94 -20.77 1.42
C MET A 69 -3.14 -22.09 0.66
N ARG A 70 -2.63 -22.26 -0.56
CA ARG A 70 -2.61 -23.56 -1.22
C ARG A 70 -1.42 -24.42 -0.79
N ASN A 71 -0.29 -23.78 -0.49
CA ASN A 71 0.98 -24.44 -0.20
C ASN A 71 1.13 -24.87 1.27
N TYR A 72 0.35 -24.31 2.21
CA TYR A 72 0.52 -24.61 3.63
C TYR A 72 0.17 -26.05 4.04
N ARG A 73 -0.51 -26.84 3.20
CA ARG A 73 -1.11 -28.14 3.58
C ARG A 73 -0.11 -29.15 4.18
N ASN A 74 1.18 -28.99 3.91
CA ASN A 74 2.25 -29.87 4.39
C ASN A 74 3.20 -29.17 5.39
N LEU A 75 2.85 -27.97 5.88
CA LEU A 75 3.67 -27.18 6.80
C LEU A 75 3.00 -27.08 8.17
N ASP A 76 3.80 -27.14 9.22
CA ASP A 76 3.38 -26.76 10.56
C ASP A 76 3.53 -25.25 10.71
N LEU A 77 2.40 -24.54 10.74
CA LEU A 77 2.38 -23.09 10.82
C LEU A 77 3.08 -22.55 12.07
N ASN A 78 3.00 -23.25 13.20
CA ASN A 78 3.64 -22.79 14.44
C ASN A 78 5.16 -22.85 14.31
N LEU A 79 5.68 -23.94 13.75
CA LEU A 79 7.11 -24.08 13.46
C LEU A 79 7.60 -23.05 12.43
N GLU A 80 6.82 -22.80 11.37
CA GLU A 80 7.18 -21.78 10.37
C GLU A 80 7.20 -20.36 10.97
N ILE A 81 6.25 -20.03 11.84
CA ILE A 81 6.21 -18.73 12.54
C ILE A 81 7.38 -18.57 13.51
N GLU A 82 7.69 -19.60 14.29
CA GLU A 82 8.81 -19.58 15.26
C GLU A 82 10.15 -19.36 14.56
N ASN A 83 10.32 -19.95 13.37
CA ASN A 83 11.54 -19.83 12.58
C ASN A 83 11.53 -18.62 11.61
N TYR A 84 10.44 -17.85 11.54
CA TYR A 84 10.33 -16.73 10.61
C TYR A 84 11.19 -15.55 11.08
N THR A 85 12.11 -15.11 10.20
CA THR A 85 12.87 -13.89 10.40
C THR A 85 12.55 -12.88 9.31
N PHE A 86 11.89 -11.78 9.70
CA PHE A 86 11.67 -10.67 8.79
C PHE A 86 12.99 -9.94 8.48
N ASN A 87 13.36 -9.86 7.21
CA ASN A 87 14.56 -9.16 6.78
C ASN A 87 14.33 -7.63 6.72
N LYS A 88 14.26 -7.02 7.91
CA LYS A 88 14.01 -5.59 8.07
C LYS A 88 15.02 -4.72 7.33
N GLU A 89 16.31 -5.09 7.40
CA GLU A 89 17.40 -4.31 6.80
C GLU A 89 17.23 -4.16 5.28
N ASN A 90 16.85 -5.25 4.58
CA ASN A 90 16.62 -5.18 3.14
C ASN A 90 15.37 -4.37 2.79
N PHE A 91 14.31 -4.45 3.60
CA PHE A 91 13.12 -3.62 3.40
C PHE A 91 13.41 -2.12 3.65
N GLU A 92 14.23 -1.79 4.65
CA GLU A 92 14.66 -0.41 4.89
C GLU A 92 15.46 0.15 3.71
N LYS A 93 16.28 -0.68 3.03
CA LYS A 93 16.97 -0.26 1.80
C LYS A 93 15.99 0.07 0.69
N VAL A 94 14.95 -0.74 0.48
CA VAL A 94 13.88 -0.49 -0.51
C VAL A 94 13.13 0.81 -0.23
N GLY A 95 12.95 1.17 1.05
CA GLY A 95 12.27 2.41 1.45
C GLY A 95 13.08 3.70 1.23
N LYS A 96 14.37 3.63 0.87
CA LYS A 96 15.19 4.83 0.62
C LYS A 96 14.86 5.42 -0.75
N TYR A 97 14.68 6.74 -0.79
CA TYR A 97 14.51 7.47 -2.04
C TYR A 97 15.68 7.20 -3.00
N GLY A 98 15.38 6.81 -4.23
CA GLY A 98 16.37 6.48 -5.25
C GLY A 98 17.10 5.14 -5.04
N ALA A 99 16.65 4.28 -4.11
CA ALA A 99 17.28 2.97 -3.89
C ALA A 99 17.20 2.03 -5.09
N PHE A 100 16.20 2.21 -5.94
CA PHE A 100 16.03 1.49 -7.19
C PHE A 100 15.22 2.33 -8.16
N GLU A 101 15.37 2.05 -9.45
CA GLU A 101 14.54 2.66 -10.48
C GLU A 101 13.14 2.04 -10.40
N TRP A 102 12.16 2.84 -9.97
CA TRP A 102 10.76 2.43 -10.02
C TRP A 102 10.28 2.51 -11.47
N ILE A 103 10.23 1.35 -12.13
CA ILE A 103 9.63 1.24 -13.46
C ILE A 103 8.12 1.38 -13.26
N ARG A 104 7.59 2.59 -13.52
CA ARG A 104 6.16 2.89 -13.49
C ARG A 104 5.49 2.27 -14.72
N PRO A 105 4.65 1.24 -14.57
CA PRO A 105 3.88 0.71 -15.69
C PRO A 105 2.80 1.70 -16.12
N GLU A 106 2.40 1.64 -17.39
CA GLU A 106 1.38 2.53 -17.98
C GLU A 106 0.06 2.54 -17.19
N HIS A 107 -0.35 1.40 -16.63
CA HIS A 107 -1.59 1.29 -15.83
C HIS A 107 -1.51 1.96 -14.45
N MET A 108 -0.34 2.48 -14.06
CA MET A 108 -0.16 3.31 -12.85
C MET A 108 0.01 4.79 -13.18
N GLU A 109 -0.09 5.17 -14.45
CA GLU A 109 -0.02 6.57 -14.87
C GLU A 109 -1.39 7.24 -14.67
N PRO A 110 -1.45 8.40 -13.99
CA PRO A 110 -2.67 9.19 -13.86
C PRO A 110 -3.24 9.57 -15.23
N LYS A 111 -4.54 9.36 -15.43
CA LYS A 111 -5.23 9.68 -16.69
C LYS A 111 -6.24 10.82 -16.53
N GLY A 112 -6.60 11.17 -15.29
CA GLY A 112 -7.63 12.16 -15.00
C GLY A 112 -9.05 11.69 -15.37
N GLU A 113 -9.27 10.38 -15.49
CA GLU A 113 -10.58 9.80 -15.83
C GLU A 113 -11.55 9.79 -14.63
N LEU A 114 -11.01 9.73 -13.41
CA LEU A 114 -11.77 9.69 -12.16
C LEU A 114 -11.72 11.06 -11.48
N ASN A 115 -12.83 11.46 -10.87
CA ASN A 115 -12.84 12.67 -10.06
C ASN A 115 -12.26 12.43 -8.65
N LEU A 116 -11.87 13.51 -7.99
CA LEU A 116 -11.18 13.44 -6.70
C LEU A 116 -11.98 12.74 -5.59
N ASN A 117 -13.31 12.88 -5.57
CA ASN A 117 -14.16 12.20 -4.61
C ASN A 117 -14.23 10.69 -4.86
N GLU A 118 -14.24 10.28 -6.13
CA GLU A 118 -14.17 8.86 -6.51
C GLU A 118 -12.83 8.26 -6.09
N ILE A 119 -11.72 8.96 -6.36
CA ILE A 119 -10.38 8.53 -5.95
C ILE A 119 -10.31 8.37 -4.43
N ARG A 120 -10.81 9.35 -3.64
CA ARG A 120 -10.83 9.27 -2.18
C ARG A 120 -11.61 8.06 -1.67
N SER A 121 -12.79 7.82 -2.25
CA SER A 121 -13.64 6.68 -1.91
C SER A 121 -12.94 5.35 -2.20
N LEU A 122 -12.28 5.23 -3.36
CA LEU A 122 -11.52 4.04 -3.74
C LEU A 122 -10.31 3.80 -2.81
N ILE A 123 -9.55 4.85 -2.47
CA ILE A 123 -8.45 4.76 -1.49
C ILE A 123 -8.98 4.30 -0.12
N SER A 124 -10.10 4.85 0.34
CA SER A 124 -10.75 4.40 1.57
C SER A 124 -11.15 2.93 1.50
N GLN A 125 -11.72 2.45 0.38
CA GLN A 125 -12.02 1.04 0.20
C GLN A 125 -10.75 0.16 0.24
N GLN A 126 -9.65 0.60 -0.37
CA GLN A 126 -8.36 -0.09 -0.34
C GLN A 126 -7.80 -0.20 1.08
N TYR A 127 -7.91 0.86 1.89
CA TYR A 127 -7.56 0.81 3.31
C TYR A 127 -8.34 -0.29 4.05
N HIS A 128 -9.66 -0.35 3.85
CA HIS A 128 -10.50 -1.38 4.47
C HIS A 128 -10.15 -2.79 3.97
N GLN A 129 -9.72 -2.95 2.72
CA GLN A 129 -9.20 -4.22 2.21
C GLN A 129 -7.92 -4.64 2.94
N CYS A 130 -6.98 -3.71 3.13
CA CYS A 130 -5.77 -3.97 3.92
C CYS A 130 -6.10 -4.40 5.36
N LEU A 131 -7.05 -3.72 6.02
CA LEU A 131 -7.45 -4.09 7.38
C LEU A 131 -8.04 -5.52 7.47
N LYS A 132 -8.76 -5.97 6.44
CA LYS A 132 -9.30 -7.34 6.39
C LYS A 132 -8.18 -8.39 6.34
N LEU A 133 -7.05 -8.09 5.69
CA LEU A 133 -5.91 -9.00 5.62
C LEU A 133 -5.34 -9.28 7.01
N PHE A 134 -5.33 -8.30 7.91
CA PHE A 134 -4.86 -8.50 9.27
C PHE A 134 -5.88 -9.12 10.23
N LYS A 135 -7.17 -9.16 9.86
CA LYS A 135 -8.24 -9.72 10.69
C LYS A 135 -8.44 -11.23 10.47
N LEU A 136 -7.83 -11.80 9.44
CA LEU A 136 -7.87 -13.25 9.19
C LEU A 136 -7.23 -14.06 10.33
N ASP A 137 -6.46 -13.42 11.22
CA ASP A 137 -5.80 -14.05 12.37
C ASP A 137 -6.60 -14.01 13.69
N GLU A 138 -7.68 -13.23 13.82
CA GLU A 138 -8.42 -13.10 15.10
C GLU A 138 -9.44 -14.23 15.36
N LYS A 139 -9.56 -15.21 14.45
CA LYS A 139 -10.49 -16.35 14.58
C LYS A 139 -9.80 -17.70 14.75
N ARG A 140 -8.54 -17.72 15.20
CA ARG A 140 -7.81 -18.96 15.51
C ARG A 140 -7.39 -19.00 16.96
#